data_AF-A0A523ISY8-F1
#
_entry.id   AF-A0A523ISY8-F1
#
_cell.length_a   1.000
_cell.length_b   1.000
_cell.length_c   1.000
_cell.angle_alpha   90.00
_cell.angle_beta   90.00
_cell.angle_gamma   90.00
#
_symmetry.space_group_name_H-M   'P 1'
#
loop_
_entity.id
_entity.type
_entity.pdbx_description
1 polymer ?
#
loop_
_entity_poly.entity_id
_entity_poly.type
_entity_poly.pdbx_seq_one_letter_code
_entity_poly.pdbx_strand_id
1 'polypeptide(L)'
;MRSFYIVTLSILSSILFPLNSFAETEDLQIIRGQLACVQLDEEGKATASKEFTECSGLLYLIGVDGNLYSLHGSEEEVRKITERSKSRMGYRLPLRLKGKTGGHQRAWHLYTPSFEPQDNSVKTTVAGSVLCVFLNYEDGNVNPVIAHGPCNEYEPHAHFIQTDDGQMYALHGPYEKIISIEKNPQRENVTLSGKIQGNESGWIFYVD
;
A
#
# COMPACT_ATOMS: atom_id res chain seq x y z
N MET A 1 65.83 8.29 15.52
CA MET A 1 65.04 7.31 14.73
C MET A 1 63.72 7.04 15.44
N ARG A 2 62.63 7.67 15.01
CA ARG A 2 61.26 7.23 15.30
C ARG A 2 60.47 7.38 14.01
N SER A 3 59.97 6.24 13.55
CA SER A 3 59.41 6.01 12.23
C SER A 3 58.07 6.69 12.01
N PHE A 4 57.89 7.16 10.78
CA PHE A 4 56.63 7.49 10.14
C PHE A 4 55.62 6.35 10.28
N TYR A 5 54.35 6.67 10.57
CA TYR A 5 53.23 5.88 10.07
C TYR A 5 52.32 6.75 9.23
N ILE A 6 52.21 6.28 7.99
CA ILE A 6 51.50 6.81 6.85
C ILE A 6 50.01 6.53 7.01
N VAL A 7 49.20 7.50 6.60
CA VAL A 7 47.77 7.39 6.36
C VAL A 7 47.52 6.35 5.26
N THR A 8 46.75 5.30 5.54
CA THR A 8 46.10 4.50 4.51
C THR A 8 44.60 4.48 4.75
N LEU A 9 43.95 5.38 4.01
CA LEU A 9 42.54 5.39 3.68
C LEU A 9 42.25 4.18 2.79
N SER A 10 41.56 3.15 3.32
CA SER A 10 40.99 2.09 2.49
C SER A 10 39.48 2.22 2.51
N ILE A 11 39.00 2.83 1.43
CA ILE A 11 37.61 2.93 1.00
C ILE A 11 37.10 1.49 0.80
N LEU A 12 36.33 0.96 1.76
CA LEU A 12 35.50 -0.21 1.50
C LEU A 12 34.21 0.28 0.85
N SER A 13 34.32 0.59 -0.44
CA SER A 13 33.20 0.70 -1.34
C SER A 13 32.63 -0.71 -1.54
N SER A 14 31.61 -1.03 -0.74
CA SER A 14 30.69 -2.13 -1.02
C SER A 14 29.30 -1.57 -0.92
N ILE A 15 29.00 -0.73 -1.91
CA ILE A 15 27.66 -0.23 -2.19
C ILE A 15 26.78 -1.46 -2.39
N LEU A 16 25.99 -1.73 -1.34
CA LEU A 16 24.61 -2.16 -1.37
C LEU A 16 24.07 -2.27 -2.81
N PHE A 17 24.02 -3.50 -3.33
CA PHE A 17 23.04 -3.81 -4.36
C PHE A 17 21.67 -3.43 -3.77
N PRO A 18 20.90 -2.50 -4.38
CA PRO A 18 19.48 -2.45 -4.08
C PRO A 18 18.92 -3.76 -4.62
N LEU A 19 18.80 -4.76 -3.74
CA LEU A 19 17.97 -5.92 -4.00
C LEU A 19 16.60 -5.34 -4.34
N ASN A 20 16.15 -5.56 -5.58
CA ASN A 20 14.77 -5.36 -5.99
C ASN A 20 13.90 -6.04 -4.92
N SER A 21 13.34 -5.24 -3.99
CA SER A 21 12.69 -5.73 -2.77
C SER A 21 11.27 -6.21 -3.09
N PHE A 22 11.16 -7.09 -4.09
CA PHE A 22 9.98 -7.89 -4.30
C PHE A 22 10.06 -9.05 -3.30
N ALA A 23 9.21 -9.03 -2.27
CA ALA A 23 9.08 -10.12 -1.33
C ALA A 23 7.64 -10.64 -1.39
N GLU A 24 7.48 -11.82 -1.93
CA GLU A 24 6.27 -12.61 -1.76
C GLU A 24 6.59 -13.74 -0.79
N THR A 25 5.93 -13.74 0.36
CA THR A 25 6.13 -14.81 1.34
C THR A 25 4.96 -15.76 1.28
N GLU A 26 5.23 -17.03 0.96
CA GLU A 26 4.23 -18.09 1.10
C GLU A 26 3.85 -18.32 2.56
N ASP A 27 4.75 -17.98 3.49
CA ASP A 27 4.57 -18.11 4.93
C ASP A 27 3.58 -17.08 5.49
N LEU A 28 2.71 -17.58 6.39
CA LEU A 28 1.80 -16.72 7.15
C LEU A 28 2.56 -15.93 8.20
N GLN A 29 2.52 -14.61 8.09
CA GLN A 29 3.11 -13.67 9.04
C GLN A 29 2.04 -13.05 9.94
N ILE A 30 2.48 -12.50 11.08
CA ILE A 30 1.62 -11.67 11.94
C ILE A 30 2.09 -10.23 11.82
N ILE A 31 1.30 -9.40 11.13
CA ILE A 31 1.54 -7.97 11.00
C ILE A 31 0.73 -7.22 12.07
N ARG A 32 1.38 -6.25 12.72
CA ARG A 32 0.76 -5.39 13.73
C ARG A 32 0.52 -4.02 13.14
N GLY A 33 -0.67 -3.46 13.31
CA GLY A 33 -0.96 -2.15 12.74
C GLY A 33 -2.33 -1.58 13.09
N GLN A 34 -2.64 -0.41 12.52
CA GLN A 34 -3.94 0.25 12.61
C GLN A 34 -4.60 0.24 11.24
N LEU A 35 -5.93 0.06 11.18
CA LEU A 35 -6.64 0.15 9.91
C LEU A 35 -6.82 1.61 9.50
N ALA A 36 -6.73 1.85 8.21
CA ALA A 36 -7.15 3.06 7.54
C ALA A 36 -8.06 2.68 6.37
N CYS A 37 -9.15 3.40 6.20
CA CYS A 37 -10.00 3.29 5.04
C CYS A 37 -9.67 4.43 4.08
N VAL A 38 -9.58 4.10 2.79
CA VAL A 38 -9.60 5.06 1.69
C VAL A 38 -10.91 4.86 0.94
N GLN A 39 -11.74 5.90 0.83
CA GLN A 39 -13.04 5.83 0.18
C GLN A 39 -13.44 7.18 -0.40
N LEU A 40 -14.46 7.20 -1.25
CA LEU A 40 -15.02 8.44 -1.78
C LEU A 40 -15.97 9.09 -0.76
N ASP A 41 -15.91 10.41 -0.64
CA ASP A 41 -16.93 11.19 0.06
C ASP A 41 -18.18 11.40 -0.81
N GLU A 42 -19.15 12.15 -0.29
CA GLU A 42 -20.42 12.44 -0.97
C GLU A 42 -20.23 13.25 -2.27
N GLU A 43 -19.10 13.93 -2.44
CA GLU A 43 -18.73 14.69 -3.64
C GLU A 43 -17.92 13.85 -4.64
N GLY A 44 -17.66 12.58 -4.33
CA GLY A 44 -16.87 11.67 -5.17
C GLY A 44 -15.36 11.88 -5.03
N LYS A 45 -14.90 12.62 -4.02
CA LYS A 45 -13.47 12.85 -3.76
C LYS A 45 -12.93 11.77 -2.83
N ALA A 46 -11.77 11.22 -3.17
CA ALA A 46 -11.09 10.26 -2.30
C ALA A 46 -10.66 10.91 -0.97
N THR A 47 -10.93 10.22 0.12
CA THR A 47 -10.56 10.58 1.50
C THR A 47 -9.91 9.39 2.19
N ALA A 48 -9.04 9.65 3.17
CA ALA A 48 -8.39 8.61 3.96
C ALA A 48 -8.60 8.87 5.46
N SER A 49 -9.00 7.84 6.21
CA SER A 49 -9.28 7.99 7.64
C SER A 49 -9.02 6.69 8.41
N LYS A 50 -8.52 6.82 9.65
CA LYS A 50 -8.50 5.72 10.63
C LYS A 50 -9.83 5.60 11.39
N GLU A 51 -10.66 6.63 11.31
CA GLU A 51 -11.96 6.70 11.95
C GLU A 51 -13.03 6.49 10.88
N PHE A 52 -13.53 5.26 10.78
CA PHE A 52 -14.56 4.90 9.82
C PHE A 52 -15.50 3.85 10.41
N THR A 53 -16.79 3.98 10.07
CA THR A 53 -17.80 2.97 10.45
C THR A 53 -17.89 1.89 9.38
N GLU A 54 -17.92 2.26 8.12
CA GLU A 54 -17.85 1.30 7.01
C GLU A 54 -16.75 1.75 6.07
N CYS A 55 -16.21 0.82 5.31
CA CYS A 55 -15.22 1.13 4.30
C CYS A 55 -15.71 0.56 2.97
N SER A 56 -16.15 1.44 2.08
CA SER A 56 -16.66 1.08 0.75
C SER A 56 -15.57 1.07 -0.33
N GLY A 57 -14.38 1.58 -0.02
CA GLY A 57 -13.24 1.63 -0.95
C GLY A 57 -12.16 0.61 -0.60
N LEU A 58 -10.95 1.11 -0.36
CA LEU A 58 -9.76 0.31 -0.10
C LEU A 58 -9.39 0.35 1.38
N LEU A 59 -9.15 -0.83 1.95
CA LEU A 59 -8.71 -0.96 3.33
C LEU A 59 -7.20 -1.10 3.37
N TYR A 60 -6.54 -0.31 4.22
CA TYR A 60 -5.10 -0.37 4.44
C TYR A 60 -4.78 -0.71 5.89
N LEU A 61 -3.68 -1.43 6.11
CA LEU A 61 -3.06 -1.60 7.42
C LEU A 61 -1.79 -0.74 7.49
N ILE A 62 -1.81 0.25 8.39
CA ILE A 62 -0.66 1.04 8.78
C ILE A 62 0.15 0.21 9.78
N GLY A 63 1.23 -0.39 9.29
CA GLY A 63 2.10 -1.28 10.06
C GLY A 63 2.92 -0.52 11.10
N VAL A 64 3.13 -1.13 12.27
CA VAL A 64 4.05 -0.60 13.29
C VAL A 64 5.52 -0.71 12.88
N ASP A 65 5.80 -1.49 11.84
CA ASP A 65 7.08 -1.58 11.14
C ASP A 65 7.31 -0.43 10.16
N GLY A 66 6.35 0.49 10.06
CA GLY A 66 6.39 1.65 9.18
C GLY A 66 5.70 1.43 7.85
N ASN A 67 5.50 0.19 7.40
CA ASN A 67 4.96 -0.11 6.07
C ASN A 67 3.45 0.18 5.96
N LEU A 68 2.98 0.45 4.74
CA LEU A 68 1.57 0.58 4.43
C LEU A 68 1.12 -0.59 3.54
N TYR A 69 0.25 -1.44 4.07
CA TYR A 69 -0.23 -2.64 3.37
C TYR A 69 -1.65 -2.41 2.85
N SER A 70 -1.89 -2.61 1.56
CA SER A 70 -3.24 -2.79 1.05
C SER A 70 -3.78 -4.15 1.52
N LEU A 71 -4.89 -4.15 2.26
CA LEU A 71 -5.46 -5.33 2.89
C LEU A 71 -6.50 -5.96 1.95
N HIS A 72 -6.30 -7.24 1.63
CA HIS A 72 -7.18 -8.01 0.75
C HIS A 72 -7.61 -9.29 1.44
N GLY A 73 -8.90 -9.62 1.34
CA GLY A 73 -9.43 -10.81 1.99
C GLY A 73 -10.73 -11.29 1.39
N SER A 74 -11.32 -12.33 1.99
CA SER A 74 -12.75 -12.58 1.78
C SER A 74 -13.58 -11.48 2.46
N GLU A 75 -14.76 -11.17 1.91
CA GLU A 75 -15.69 -10.20 2.51
C GLU A 75 -15.97 -10.51 3.99
N GLU A 76 -16.16 -11.79 4.32
CA GLU A 76 -16.43 -12.21 5.70
C GLU A 76 -15.24 -11.92 6.62
N GLU A 77 -14.01 -12.20 6.20
CA GLU A 77 -12.81 -11.94 6.99
C GLU A 77 -12.56 -10.44 7.15
N VAL A 78 -12.68 -9.67 6.07
CA VAL A 78 -12.50 -8.21 6.10
C VAL A 78 -13.55 -7.57 7.00
N ARG A 79 -14.81 -8.03 6.96
CA ARG A 79 -15.86 -7.59 7.89
C ARG A 79 -15.50 -7.91 9.35
N LYS A 80 -15.06 -9.14 9.65
CA LYS A 80 -14.61 -9.49 11.01
C LYS A 80 -13.44 -8.64 11.49
N ILE A 81 -12.50 -8.31 10.59
CA ILE A 81 -11.34 -7.47 10.90
C ILE A 81 -11.79 -6.05 11.23
N THR A 82 -12.66 -5.44 10.42
CA THR A 82 -13.16 -4.09 10.64
C THR A 82 -14.00 -3.99 11.92
N GLU A 83 -14.90 -4.94 12.19
CA GLU A 83 -15.67 -5.01 13.45
C GLU A 83 -14.76 -5.13 14.70
N ARG A 84 -13.73 -5.98 14.62
CA ARG A 84 -12.72 -6.12 15.70
C ARG A 84 -11.88 -4.86 15.88
N SER A 85 -11.62 -4.14 14.80
CA SER A 85 -10.92 -2.85 14.86
C SER A 85 -11.72 -1.82 15.64
N LYS A 86 -13.01 -1.65 15.31
CA LYS A 86 -13.91 -0.70 15.99
C LYS A 86 -13.95 -0.90 17.50
N SER A 87 -14.09 -2.16 17.95
CA SER A 87 -14.10 -2.47 19.39
C SER A 87 -12.78 -2.14 20.09
N ARG A 88 -11.67 -2.10 19.34
CA ARG A 88 -10.33 -1.75 19.84
C ARG A 88 -9.96 -0.28 19.68
N MET A 89 -10.68 0.50 18.86
CA MET A 89 -10.43 1.94 18.71
C MET A 89 -10.55 2.67 20.06
N GLY A 90 -11.47 2.24 20.93
CA GLY A 90 -11.55 2.74 22.32
C GLY A 90 -10.31 2.46 23.19
N TYR A 91 -9.48 1.50 22.80
CA TYR A 91 -8.27 1.08 23.51
C TYR A 91 -6.96 1.46 22.80
N ARG A 92 -7.01 2.07 21.60
CA ARG A 92 -5.85 2.47 20.78
C ARG A 92 -4.81 1.35 20.51
N LEU A 93 -5.19 0.08 20.65
CA LEU A 93 -4.25 -1.04 20.49
C LEU A 93 -4.14 -1.47 19.02
N PRO A 94 -2.92 -1.70 18.50
CA PRO A 94 -2.74 -2.22 17.15
C PRO A 94 -3.40 -3.61 17.03
N LEU A 95 -4.02 -3.84 15.87
CA LEU A 95 -4.47 -5.16 15.46
C LEU A 95 -3.29 -6.09 15.28
N ARG A 96 -3.56 -7.39 15.39
CA ARG A 96 -2.63 -8.46 15.02
C ARG A 96 -3.30 -9.22 13.89
N LEU A 97 -2.91 -8.95 12.66
CA LEU A 97 -3.47 -9.62 11.49
C LEU A 97 -2.52 -10.71 11.05
N LYS A 98 -3.04 -11.93 10.92
CA LYS A 98 -2.31 -13.04 10.34
C LYS A 98 -2.61 -13.05 8.84
N GLY A 99 -1.59 -13.14 7.99
CA GLY A 99 -1.78 -13.13 6.54
C GLY A 99 -0.48 -13.37 5.77
N LYS A 100 -0.59 -13.45 4.45
CA LYS A 100 0.57 -13.49 3.55
C LYS A 100 0.87 -12.08 3.07
N THR A 101 2.14 -11.69 3.06
CA THR A 101 2.56 -10.40 2.48
C THR A 101 3.15 -10.61 1.10
N GLY A 102 2.88 -9.67 0.20
CA GLY A 102 3.41 -9.67 -1.15
C GLY A 102 3.70 -8.27 -1.66
N GLY A 103 4.54 -8.14 -2.68
CA GLY A 103 4.85 -6.87 -3.33
C GLY A 103 6.18 -6.28 -2.89
N HIS A 104 6.23 -4.96 -2.77
CA HIS A 104 7.46 -4.21 -2.46
C HIS A 104 7.16 -2.91 -1.70
N GLN A 105 8.21 -2.18 -1.27
CA GLN A 105 8.13 -0.97 -0.44
C GLN A 105 7.22 0.18 -0.91
N ARG A 106 6.70 0.13 -2.14
CA ARG A 106 5.82 1.15 -2.76
C ARG A 106 4.42 0.61 -3.13
N ALA A 107 4.18 -0.67 -2.85
CA ALA A 107 2.96 -1.40 -3.20
C ALA A 107 2.88 -2.70 -2.37
N TRP A 108 2.90 -2.60 -1.03
CA TRP A 108 2.76 -3.79 -0.19
C TRP A 108 1.31 -4.26 -0.13
N HIS A 109 1.12 -5.58 -0.17
CA HIS A 109 -0.15 -6.24 0.09
C HIS A 109 -0.09 -7.08 1.37
N LEU A 110 -1.23 -7.17 2.03
CA LEU A 110 -1.51 -8.16 3.07
C LEU A 110 -2.77 -8.93 2.68
N TYR A 111 -2.61 -10.21 2.38
CA TYR A 111 -3.70 -11.13 2.07
C TYR A 111 -4.12 -11.89 3.33
N THR A 112 -5.42 -11.95 3.61
CA THR A 112 -5.93 -12.81 4.70
C THR A 112 -5.65 -14.29 4.40
N PRO A 113 -5.56 -15.16 5.41
CA PRO A 113 -5.05 -16.53 5.21
C PRO A 113 -5.92 -17.39 4.28
N SER A 114 -7.23 -17.12 4.22
CA SER A 114 -8.16 -17.86 3.35
C SER A 114 -8.34 -17.23 1.97
N PHE A 115 -7.71 -16.09 1.72
CA PHE A 115 -7.88 -15.37 0.47
C PHE A 115 -6.96 -15.93 -0.60
N GLU A 116 -7.59 -16.47 -1.64
CA GLU A 116 -6.98 -16.76 -2.92
C GLU A 116 -7.49 -15.71 -3.90
N PRO A 117 -6.63 -14.82 -4.43
CA PRO A 117 -7.07 -13.83 -5.39
C PRO A 117 -7.73 -14.53 -6.59
N GLN A 118 -8.92 -14.09 -6.98
CA GLN A 118 -9.49 -14.54 -8.24
C GLN A 118 -8.57 -14.07 -9.37
N ASP A 119 -7.93 -15.00 -10.07
CA ASP A 119 -7.11 -14.69 -11.22
C ASP A 119 -8.00 -14.37 -12.42
N ASN A 120 -8.44 -13.12 -12.54
CA ASN A 120 -8.97 -12.63 -13.81
C ASN A 120 -7.79 -12.35 -14.74
N SER A 121 -7.25 -13.43 -15.31
CA SER A 121 -6.09 -13.43 -16.20
C SER A 121 -6.27 -12.61 -17.49
N VAL A 122 -7.49 -12.14 -17.77
CA VAL A 122 -7.81 -11.30 -18.93
C VAL A 122 -7.22 -9.91 -18.74
N LYS A 123 -6.29 -9.56 -19.62
CA LYS A 123 -5.77 -8.18 -19.70
C LYS A 123 -6.92 -7.22 -19.99
N THR A 124 -6.95 -6.13 -19.24
CA THR A 124 -7.91 -5.05 -19.37
C THR A 124 -7.20 -3.70 -19.31
N THR A 125 -7.96 -2.65 -19.54
CA THR A 125 -7.51 -1.28 -19.41
C THR A 125 -8.45 -0.55 -18.46
N VAL A 126 -7.87 0.19 -17.51
CA VAL A 126 -8.60 1.00 -16.54
C VAL A 126 -8.22 2.45 -16.77
N ALA A 127 -9.23 3.31 -16.90
CA ALA A 127 -9.07 4.75 -17.05
C ALA A 127 -9.57 5.46 -15.79
N GLY A 128 -8.83 6.47 -15.32
CA GLY A 128 -9.21 7.23 -14.14
C GLY A 128 -8.11 8.12 -13.60
N SER A 129 -8.24 8.49 -12.33
CA SER A 129 -7.28 9.31 -11.59
C SER A 129 -6.41 8.45 -10.69
N VAL A 130 -5.09 8.57 -10.84
CA VAL A 130 -4.12 7.87 -9.99
C VAL A 130 -3.80 8.71 -8.77
N LEU A 131 -4.01 8.15 -7.59
CA LEU A 131 -3.82 8.80 -6.30
C LEU A 131 -2.84 7.99 -5.45
N CYS A 132 -2.19 8.65 -4.49
CA CYS A 132 -1.33 7.98 -3.52
C CYS A 132 -1.87 8.18 -2.12
N VAL A 133 -1.83 7.14 -1.31
CA VAL A 133 -2.04 7.22 0.14
C VAL A 133 -0.70 7.03 0.83
N PHE A 134 -0.37 7.94 1.75
CA PHE A 134 0.87 7.91 2.51
C PHE A 134 0.63 8.31 3.95
N LEU A 135 1.64 8.17 4.79
CA LEU A 135 1.56 8.42 6.22
C LEU A 135 2.13 9.81 6.54
N ASN A 136 1.32 10.67 7.13
CA ASN A 136 1.77 11.92 7.73
C ASN A 136 1.98 11.73 9.23
N TYR A 137 3.12 12.17 9.73
CA TYR A 137 3.54 12.04 11.12
C TYR A 137 3.49 13.42 11.78
N GLU A 138 2.46 13.66 12.59
CA GLU A 138 2.25 14.93 13.30
C GLU A 138 2.03 14.68 14.79
N ASP A 139 2.83 15.33 15.65
CA ASP A 139 2.71 15.27 17.11
C ASP A 139 2.63 13.84 17.69
N GLY A 140 3.38 12.90 17.10
CA GLY A 140 3.40 11.50 17.51
C GLY A 140 2.18 10.68 17.07
N ASN A 141 1.27 11.27 16.28
CA ASN A 141 0.18 10.59 15.61
C ASN A 141 0.54 10.30 14.14
N VAL A 142 0.13 9.12 13.67
CA VAL A 142 0.31 8.70 12.27
C VAL A 142 -1.03 8.74 11.57
N ASN A 143 -1.22 9.62 10.60
CA ASN A 143 -2.48 9.79 9.88
C ASN A 143 -2.31 9.47 8.38
N PRO A 144 -3.23 8.71 7.77
CA PRO A 144 -3.21 8.49 6.33
C PRO A 144 -3.63 9.78 5.60
N VAL A 145 -2.92 10.14 4.54
CA VAL A 145 -3.17 11.34 3.73
C VAL A 145 -3.13 10.95 2.25
N ILE A 146 -3.92 11.65 1.43
CA ILE A 146 -3.98 11.44 -0.02
C ILE A 146 -3.19 12.53 -0.75
N ALA A 147 -2.30 12.11 -1.64
CA ALA A 147 -1.65 12.98 -2.62
C ALA A 147 -2.33 12.86 -3.98
N HIS A 148 -2.70 14.00 -4.55
CA HIS A 148 -3.25 14.12 -5.90
C HIS A 148 -2.18 14.33 -6.99
N GLY A 149 -0.98 14.75 -6.59
CA GLY A 149 0.18 14.94 -7.48
C GLY A 149 1.18 13.77 -7.44
N PRO A 150 2.37 13.96 -8.03
CA PRO A 150 3.49 13.04 -7.84
C PRO A 150 3.77 12.77 -6.37
N CYS A 151 4.12 11.53 -6.05
CA CYS A 151 4.25 11.09 -4.67
C CYS A 151 5.56 10.31 -4.41
N ASN A 152 6.50 10.38 -5.35
CA ASN A 152 7.80 9.69 -5.26
C ASN A 152 8.66 10.12 -4.04
N GLU A 153 8.37 11.28 -3.46
CA GLU A 153 9.08 11.82 -2.29
C GLU A 153 8.50 11.34 -0.96
N TYR A 154 7.29 10.78 -0.96
CA TYR A 154 6.65 10.26 0.24
C TYR A 154 6.95 8.77 0.33
N GLU A 155 7.61 8.33 1.39
CA GLU A 155 7.79 6.91 1.69
C GLU A 155 7.50 6.67 3.18
N PRO A 156 6.82 5.57 3.54
CA PRO A 156 6.16 4.61 2.66
C PRO A 156 4.76 5.07 2.22
N HIS A 157 4.36 4.64 1.03
CA HIS A 157 3.08 4.95 0.41
C HIS A 157 2.56 3.78 -0.41
N ALA A 158 1.27 3.85 -0.73
CA ALA A 158 0.59 2.96 -1.65
C ALA A 158 -0.18 3.78 -2.69
N HIS A 159 -0.58 3.11 -3.76
CA HIS A 159 -1.20 3.75 -4.91
C HIS A 159 -2.56 3.12 -5.17
N PHE A 160 -3.48 3.91 -5.72
CA PHE A 160 -4.73 3.42 -6.25
C PHE A 160 -5.18 4.23 -7.45
N ILE A 161 -6.00 3.64 -8.31
CA ILE A 161 -6.71 4.33 -9.38
C ILE A 161 -8.18 4.42 -9.02
N GLN A 162 -8.74 5.62 -9.12
CA GLN A 162 -10.15 5.92 -9.00
C GLN A 162 -10.73 6.15 -10.40
N THR A 163 -11.70 5.34 -10.80
CA THR A 163 -12.40 5.48 -12.09
C THR A 163 -13.54 6.50 -11.99
N ASP A 164 -14.05 6.93 -13.14
CA ASP A 164 -15.13 7.93 -13.22
C ASP A 164 -16.46 7.43 -12.65
N ASP A 165 -16.69 6.11 -12.65
CA ASP A 165 -17.85 5.46 -12.02
C ASP A 165 -17.66 5.24 -10.50
N GLY A 166 -16.55 5.71 -9.94
CA GLY A 166 -16.26 5.67 -8.51
C GLY A 166 -15.62 4.36 -8.02
N GLN A 167 -15.30 3.43 -8.91
CA GLN A 167 -14.58 2.22 -8.54
C GLN A 167 -13.12 2.54 -8.18
N MET A 168 -12.62 1.87 -7.13
CA MET A 168 -11.25 2.02 -6.66
C MET A 168 -10.49 0.72 -6.79
N TYR A 169 -9.26 0.78 -7.29
CA TYR A 169 -8.35 -0.36 -7.41
C TYR A 169 -7.01 -0.03 -6.78
N ALA A 170 -6.54 -0.83 -5.83
CA ALA A 170 -5.16 -0.75 -5.35
C ALA A 170 -4.21 -1.08 -6.51
N LEU A 171 -3.25 -0.20 -6.78
CA LEU A 171 -2.28 -0.42 -7.86
C LEU A 171 -1.12 -1.27 -7.38
N HIS A 172 -0.77 -2.27 -8.19
CA HIS A 172 0.40 -3.11 -7.99
C HIS A 172 1.06 -3.43 -9.32
N GLY A 173 2.34 -3.81 -9.34
CA GLY A 173 3.02 -4.21 -10.56
C GLY A 173 4.52 -4.35 -10.36
N PRO A 174 5.29 -4.45 -11.45
CA PRO A 174 6.74 -4.38 -11.38
C PRO A 174 7.20 -3.07 -10.72
N TYR A 175 8.27 -3.13 -9.92
CA TYR A 175 8.81 -1.99 -9.18
C TYR A 175 9.03 -0.74 -10.06
N GLU A 176 9.68 -0.92 -11.22
CA GLU A 176 9.95 0.17 -12.17
C GLU A 176 8.66 0.79 -12.74
N LYS A 177 7.61 -0.01 -12.90
CA LYS A 177 6.32 0.49 -13.38
C LYS A 177 5.66 1.36 -12.33
N ILE A 178 5.66 0.94 -11.07
CA ILE A 178 5.14 1.73 -9.96
C ILE A 178 5.94 3.04 -9.82
N ILE A 179 7.27 2.99 -9.95
CA ILE A 179 8.13 4.19 -9.98
C ILE A 179 7.76 5.15 -11.12
N SER A 180 7.45 4.61 -12.30
CA SER A 180 7.04 5.46 -13.43
C SER A 180 5.71 6.15 -13.13
N ILE A 181 4.76 5.46 -12.51
CA ILE A 181 3.45 5.99 -12.15
C ILE A 181 3.56 7.10 -11.10
N GLU A 182 4.30 6.86 -10.01
CA GLU A 182 4.45 7.84 -8.91
C GLU A 182 5.10 9.17 -9.32
N LYS A 183 5.98 9.14 -10.33
CA LYS A 183 6.70 10.31 -10.83
C LYS A 183 5.91 11.09 -11.88
N ASN A 184 4.86 10.50 -12.44
CA ASN A 184 4.11 11.12 -13.53
C ASN A 184 3.30 12.33 -13.01
N PRO A 185 3.52 13.55 -13.51
CA PRO A 185 2.73 14.71 -13.11
C PRO A 185 1.30 14.69 -13.65
N GLN A 186 1.04 13.96 -14.75
CA GLN A 186 -0.30 13.76 -15.28
C GLN A 186 -0.97 12.59 -14.54
N ARG A 187 -1.80 12.94 -13.56
CA ARG A 187 -2.45 11.98 -12.64
C ARG A 187 -3.93 11.75 -12.93
N GLU A 188 -4.56 12.63 -13.70
CA GLU A 188 -5.97 12.57 -14.10
C GLU A 188 -6.11 12.03 -15.54
N ASN A 189 -7.24 11.37 -15.81
CA ASN A 189 -7.56 10.77 -17.12
C ASN A 189 -6.43 9.84 -17.63
N VAL A 190 -5.79 9.12 -16.71
CA VAL A 190 -4.72 8.18 -17.00
C VAL A 190 -5.34 6.86 -17.40
N THR A 191 -4.82 6.29 -18.48
CA THR A 191 -5.23 4.98 -18.98
C THR A 191 -4.11 3.99 -18.73
N LEU A 192 -4.36 2.99 -17.87
CA LEU A 192 -3.40 1.97 -17.49
C LEU A 192 -3.86 0.59 -17.98
N SER A 193 -2.93 -0.19 -18.54
CA SER A 193 -3.19 -1.57 -18.94
C SER A 193 -2.64 -2.54 -17.89
N GLY A 194 -3.36 -3.65 -17.68
CA GLY A 194 -3.03 -4.59 -16.62
C GLY A 194 -4.08 -5.67 -16.43
N LYS A 195 -4.11 -6.27 -15.25
CA LYS A 195 -5.09 -7.29 -14.85
C LYS A 195 -5.75 -6.91 -13.53
N ILE A 196 -7.05 -7.16 -13.43
CA ILE A 196 -7.80 -6.95 -12.18
C ILE A 196 -7.79 -8.26 -11.41
N GLN A 197 -7.53 -8.22 -10.11
CA GLN A 197 -7.80 -9.33 -9.19
C GLN A 197 -8.47 -8.76 -7.94
N GLY A 198 -8.92 -9.61 -7.03
CA GLY A 198 -9.61 -9.16 -5.81
C GLY A 198 -11.08 -9.52 -5.79
N ASN A 199 -11.82 -8.80 -4.95
CA ASN A 199 -13.26 -8.85 -4.82
C ASN A 199 -13.77 -7.51 -4.24
N GLU A 200 -15.06 -7.44 -3.90
CA GLU A 200 -15.70 -6.23 -3.33
C GLU A 200 -15.06 -5.72 -2.04
N SER A 201 -14.33 -6.57 -1.30
CA SER A 201 -13.60 -6.15 -0.10
C SER A 201 -12.25 -5.49 -0.37
N GLY A 202 -11.80 -5.45 -1.63
CA GLY A 202 -10.60 -4.75 -2.05
C GLY A 202 -10.07 -5.23 -3.39
N TRP A 203 -10.38 -4.51 -4.47
CA TRP A 203 -9.86 -4.79 -5.81
C TRP A 203 -8.39 -4.36 -5.96
N ILE A 204 -7.64 -5.14 -6.73
CA ILE A 204 -6.24 -4.91 -7.10
C ILE A 204 -6.17 -4.79 -8.62
N PHE A 205 -5.42 -3.80 -9.10
CA PHE A 205 -5.07 -3.69 -10.51
C PHE A 205 -3.56 -3.83 -10.69
N TYR A 206 -3.15 -4.98 -11.24
CA TYR A 206 -1.78 -5.32 -11.59
C TYR A 206 -1.40 -4.68 -12.91
N VAL A 207 -0.68 -3.57 -12.88
CA VAL A 207 -0.23 -2.82 -14.05
C VAL A 207 0.96 -3.51 -14.73
N ASP A 208 0.94 -3.50 -16.07
CA ASP A 208 2.02 -4.00 -16.93
C ASP A 208 3.15 -2.97 -17.12
#